data_AF-A0A2G4KI88-F1
#
_entry.id   AF-A0A2G4KI88-F1
#
_cell.length_a   1.000
_cell.length_b   1.000
_cell.length_c   1.000
_cell.angle_alpha   90.00
_cell.angle_beta   90.00
_cell.angle_gamma   90.00
#
_symmetry.space_group_name_H-M   'P 1'
#
loop_
_entity.id
_entity.type
_entity.pdbx_description
1 polymer ?
#
loop_
_entity_poly.entity_id
_entity_poly.type
_entity_poly.pdbx_seq_one_letter_code
_entity_poly.pdbx_strand_id
1 'polypeptide(L)'
;MRGWRAMFAVAISARRAYASAFVRPEPRMSPHIALLRAVNVGGRKVLKDDLLGLATDLGFDDAKTLLASGNLVLWGEAGEGLEARLEDGLERRMGLRTDFMVRTAAELQAVISANPFREQAGTRPNHLLVSFLKTPIDGDTVEVLRAAIKGREEIHAEGRALYIDFKDGIAESTLDRDWKKTKREPLGTMRNWNTVLKLADMVAA
;
A
#
# COMPACT_ATOMS: atom_id res chain seq x y z
N MET A 1 -21.41 6.80 82.10
CA MET A 1 -21.18 7.89 81.12
C MET A 1 -21.14 7.25 79.74
N ARG A 2 -22.27 7.25 79.02
CA ARG A 2 -22.57 8.10 77.84
C ARG A 2 -21.51 7.91 76.74
N GLY A 3 -21.79 7.50 75.50
CA GLY A 3 -22.99 7.21 74.72
C GLY A 3 -22.48 6.81 73.31
N TRP A 4 -22.96 5.73 72.70
CA TRP A 4 -24.02 5.72 71.68
C TRP A 4 -23.77 6.57 70.42
N ARG A 5 -23.49 5.89 69.29
CA ARG A 5 -24.26 5.85 68.02
C ARG A 5 -23.46 5.03 66.99
N ALA A 6 -23.88 3.81 66.62
CA ALA A 6 -24.89 3.47 65.58
C ALA A 6 -24.35 3.77 64.16
N MET A 7 -24.54 2.97 63.11
CA MET A 7 -25.25 1.72 62.81
C MET A 7 -24.92 1.37 61.33
N PHE A 8 -25.36 0.18 60.88
CA PHE A 8 -25.50 -0.33 59.50
C PHE A 8 -24.27 -1.05 58.90
N ALA A 9 -24.21 -2.38 58.89
CA ALA A 9 -25.05 -3.39 58.22
C ALA A 9 -24.66 -3.65 56.75
N VAL A 10 -24.12 -4.86 56.54
CA VAL A 10 -24.36 -5.81 55.44
C VAL A 10 -24.52 -5.26 54.02
N ALA A 11 -23.53 -5.57 53.17
CA ALA A 11 -23.81 -6.08 51.82
C ALA A 11 -22.58 -6.87 51.30
N ILE A 12 -22.64 -8.18 51.45
CA ILE A 12 -21.90 -9.12 50.61
C ILE A 12 -22.47 -8.93 49.20
N SER A 13 -21.66 -8.41 48.27
CA SER A 13 -21.98 -8.43 46.85
C SER A 13 -20.83 -9.04 46.08
N ALA A 14 -21.09 -10.25 45.57
CA ALA A 14 -20.21 -11.05 44.77
C ALA A 14 -19.74 -10.27 43.54
N ARG A 15 -18.46 -9.87 43.52
CA ARG A 15 -17.81 -9.47 42.27
C ARG A 15 -17.50 -10.71 41.47
N ARG A 16 -18.49 -11.08 40.65
CA ARG A 16 -18.38 -12.03 39.55
C ARG A 16 -17.19 -11.61 38.68
N ALA A 17 -16.30 -12.56 38.44
CA ALA A 17 -15.15 -12.41 37.56
C ALA A 17 -15.59 -11.90 36.18
N TYR A 18 -15.03 -10.78 35.74
CA TYR A 18 -14.82 -10.49 34.34
C TYR A 18 -13.31 -10.57 34.10
N ALA A 19 -12.80 -11.79 34.02
CA ALA A 19 -11.58 -12.02 33.27
C ALA A 19 -11.93 -11.70 31.81
N SER A 20 -11.57 -10.48 31.37
CA SER A 20 -11.52 -10.14 29.96
C SER A 20 -10.60 -11.17 29.31
N ALA A 21 -11.19 -12.08 28.54
CA ALA A 21 -10.43 -12.92 27.65
C ALA A 21 -9.70 -11.96 26.70
N PHE A 22 -8.38 -11.86 26.85
CA PHE A 22 -7.52 -11.47 25.75
C PHE A 22 -7.78 -12.50 24.64
N VAL A 23 -8.71 -12.19 23.75
CA VAL A 23 -8.80 -12.86 22.46
C VAL A 23 -7.44 -12.59 21.83
N ARG A 24 -6.60 -13.62 21.77
CA ARG A 24 -5.44 -13.58 20.88
C ARG A 24 -6.02 -13.23 19.50
N PRO A 25 -5.57 -12.15 18.84
CA PRO A 25 -5.94 -12.00 17.45
C PRO A 25 -5.54 -13.30 16.75
N GLU A 26 -6.51 -13.96 16.12
CA GLU A 26 -6.24 -15.06 15.19
C GLU A 26 -5.07 -14.61 14.30
N PRO A 27 -4.11 -15.51 13.97
CA PRO A 27 -3.00 -15.14 13.12
C PRO A 27 -3.59 -14.51 11.86
N ARG A 28 -3.39 -13.18 11.72
CA ARG A 28 -3.92 -12.47 10.56
C ARG A 28 -3.27 -13.12 9.35
N MET A 29 -4.10 -13.68 8.48
CA MET A 29 -3.62 -14.26 7.23
C MET A 29 -2.75 -13.26 6.49
N SER A 30 -1.77 -13.77 5.75
CA SER A 30 -0.75 -12.96 5.08
C SER A 30 -1.38 -11.88 4.21
N PRO A 31 -1.21 -10.59 4.55
CA PRO A 31 -1.82 -9.51 3.78
C PRO A 31 -1.13 -9.32 2.44
N HIS A 32 -1.94 -8.94 1.44
CA HIS A 32 -1.51 -8.57 0.10
C HIS A 32 -1.84 -7.11 -0.16
N ILE A 33 -0.85 -6.36 -0.63
CA ILE A 33 -0.98 -4.96 -1.04
C ILE A 33 -1.17 -4.93 -2.56
N ALA A 34 -2.38 -4.66 -3.01
CA ALA A 34 -2.76 -4.50 -4.41
C ALA A 34 -2.76 -3.01 -4.80
N LEU A 35 -1.82 -2.62 -5.67
CA LEU A 35 -1.63 -1.25 -6.12
C LEU A 35 -2.19 -1.08 -7.54
N LEU A 36 -3.30 -0.35 -7.64
CA LEU A 36 -3.99 -0.12 -8.88
C LEU A 36 -3.32 0.99 -9.69
N ARG A 37 -3.12 0.74 -10.98
CA ARG A 37 -2.49 1.67 -11.92
C ARG A 37 -3.49 2.66 -12.52
N ALA A 38 -3.03 3.90 -12.71
CA ALA A 38 -3.68 4.93 -13.53
C ALA A 38 -5.18 5.15 -13.25
N VAL A 39 -5.52 5.26 -11.96
CA VAL A 39 -6.87 5.60 -11.50
C VAL A 39 -6.97 7.03 -11.00
N ASN A 40 -8.17 7.60 -11.12
CA ASN A 40 -8.48 8.97 -10.70
C ASN A 40 -7.64 10.03 -11.45
N VAL A 41 -7.28 9.69 -12.70
CA VAL A 41 -6.63 10.55 -13.69
C VAL A 41 -7.37 10.43 -15.03
N GLY A 42 -7.46 11.52 -15.79
CA GLY A 42 -8.05 11.50 -17.15
C GLY A 42 -9.51 11.03 -17.22
N GLY A 43 -10.32 11.35 -16.21
CA GLY A 43 -11.76 11.01 -16.17
C GLY A 43 -12.09 9.59 -15.69
N ARG A 44 -11.10 8.72 -15.47
CA ARG A 44 -11.31 7.40 -14.85
C ARG A 44 -11.56 7.58 -13.36
N LYS A 45 -12.68 7.10 -12.84
CA LYS A 45 -13.02 7.20 -11.41
C LYS A 45 -13.15 5.81 -10.79
N VAL A 46 -12.36 5.55 -9.75
CA VAL A 46 -12.51 4.36 -8.90
C VAL A 46 -12.70 4.84 -7.48
N LEU A 47 -13.87 4.51 -6.90
CA LEU A 47 -14.19 4.86 -5.53
C LEU A 47 -13.63 3.81 -4.57
N LYS A 48 -13.51 4.21 -3.30
CA LYS A 48 -13.15 3.30 -2.22
C LYS A 48 -14.06 2.07 -2.19
N ASP A 49 -15.37 2.28 -2.27
CA ASP A 49 -16.37 1.22 -2.15
C ASP A 49 -16.34 0.24 -3.33
N ASP A 50 -15.86 0.70 -4.50
CA ASP A 50 -15.64 -0.18 -5.65
C ASP A 50 -14.53 -1.19 -5.38
N LEU A 51 -13.41 -0.74 -4.79
CA LEU A 51 -12.27 -1.59 -4.44
C LEU A 51 -12.61 -2.55 -3.29
N LEU A 52 -13.36 -2.08 -2.29
CA LEU A 52 -13.81 -2.94 -1.20
C LEU A 52 -14.82 -3.99 -1.68
N GLY A 53 -15.76 -3.59 -2.54
CA GLY A 53 -16.70 -4.53 -3.14
C GLY A 53 -16.00 -5.55 -4.04
N LEU A 54 -14.99 -5.14 -4.82
CA LEU A 54 -14.15 -6.08 -5.58
C LEU A 54 -13.48 -7.12 -4.67
N ALA A 55 -12.97 -6.70 -3.51
CA ALA A 55 -12.36 -7.63 -2.56
C ALA A 55 -13.39 -8.65 -2.02
N THR A 56 -14.61 -8.20 -1.70
CA THR A 56 -15.71 -9.08 -1.29
C THR A 56 -16.10 -10.04 -2.41
N ASP A 57 -16.25 -9.55 -3.65
CA ASP A 57 -16.62 -10.38 -4.82
C ASP A 57 -15.60 -11.49 -5.09
N LEU A 58 -14.32 -11.26 -4.76
CA LEU A 58 -13.24 -12.21 -4.92
C LEU A 58 -13.03 -13.14 -3.70
N GLY A 59 -13.81 -12.96 -2.63
CA GLY A 59 -13.81 -13.82 -1.45
C GLY A 59 -12.70 -13.52 -0.44
N PHE A 60 -12.19 -12.28 -0.38
CA PHE A 60 -11.27 -11.88 0.68
C PHE A 60 -12.01 -11.64 2.00
N ASP A 61 -11.38 -12.00 3.11
CA ASP A 61 -11.95 -11.94 4.45
C ASP A 61 -12.03 -10.51 5.00
N ASP A 62 -11.01 -9.70 4.74
CA ASP A 62 -10.98 -8.29 5.07
C ASP A 62 -10.27 -7.52 3.97
N ALA A 63 -10.64 -6.25 3.82
CA ALA A 63 -10.02 -5.34 2.88
C ALA A 63 -10.03 -3.90 3.40
N LYS A 64 -8.94 -3.19 3.16
CA LYS A 64 -8.81 -1.77 3.50
C LYS A 64 -8.21 -1.01 2.34
N THR A 65 -8.62 0.24 2.18
CA THR A 65 -8.02 1.14 1.20
C THR A 65 -7.23 2.24 1.87
N LEU A 66 -6.28 2.82 1.13
CA LEU A 66 -5.51 3.98 1.57
C LEU A 66 -5.56 5.05 0.47
N LEU A 67 -6.07 6.24 0.81
CA LEU A 67 -6.20 7.38 -0.12
C LEU A 67 -7.06 7.03 -1.37
N ALA A 68 -7.18 7.99 -2.28
CA ALA A 68 -7.89 7.81 -3.55
C ALA A 68 -6.98 7.36 -4.70
N SER A 69 -5.71 7.03 -4.46
CA SER A 69 -4.77 6.69 -5.53
C SER A 69 -4.75 5.19 -5.88
N GLY A 70 -5.78 4.44 -5.51
CA GLY A 70 -5.86 3.00 -5.81
C GLY A 70 -4.89 2.16 -4.99
N ASN A 71 -4.94 2.27 -3.66
CA ASN A 71 -4.25 1.35 -2.76
C ASN A 71 -5.27 0.46 -2.06
N LEU A 72 -5.15 -0.85 -2.22
CA LEU A 72 -6.01 -1.85 -1.61
C LEU A 72 -5.14 -2.85 -0.84
N VAL A 73 -5.46 -3.10 0.41
CA VAL A 73 -4.84 -4.13 1.25
C VAL A 73 -5.89 -5.21 1.48
N LEU A 74 -5.52 -6.45 1.23
CA LEU A 74 -6.37 -7.63 1.24
C LEU A 74 -5.86 -8.63 2.27
N TRP A 75 -6.75 -9.17 3.09
CA TRP A 75 -6.47 -10.29 3.99
C TRP A 75 -7.31 -11.48 3.54
N GLY A 76 -6.65 -12.62 3.30
CA GLY A 76 -7.29 -13.80 2.72
C GLY A 76 -6.34 -14.59 1.85
N GLU A 77 -6.85 -15.71 1.34
CA GLU A 77 -6.14 -16.55 0.38
C GLU A 77 -6.00 -15.85 -0.98
N ALA A 78 -4.78 -15.43 -1.29
CA ALA A 78 -4.48 -14.79 -2.58
C ALA A 78 -4.64 -15.75 -3.76
N GLY A 79 -4.31 -17.04 -3.57
CA GLY A 79 -4.21 -18.02 -4.64
C GLY A 79 -3.22 -17.63 -5.74
N GLU A 80 -3.19 -18.42 -6.81
CA GLU A 80 -2.38 -18.09 -7.99
C GLU A 80 -3.05 -16.98 -8.83
N GLY A 81 -2.23 -16.19 -9.52
CA GLY A 81 -2.72 -15.20 -10.48
C GLY A 81 -3.55 -14.06 -9.87
N LEU A 82 -3.31 -13.69 -8.61
CA LEU A 82 -4.08 -12.65 -7.91
C LEU A 82 -4.20 -11.34 -8.71
N GLU A 83 -3.12 -10.88 -9.35
CA GLU A 83 -3.19 -9.68 -10.18
C GLU A 83 -4.23 -9.80 -11.30
N ALA A 84 -4.19 -10.88 -12.08
CA ALA A 84 -5.16 -11.11 -13.17
C ALA A 84 -6.60 -11.23 -12.65
N ARG A 85 -6.80 -11.91 -11.50
CA ARG A 85 -8.12 -12.02 -10.86
C ARG A 85 -8.69 -10.66 -10.46
N LEU A 86 -7.85 -9.78 -9.91
CA LEU A 86 -8.23 -8.41 -9.55
C LEU A 86 -8.56 -7.58 -10.80
N GLU A 87 -7.77 -7.70 -11.85
CA GLU A 87 -7.95 -7.01 -13.13
C GLU A 87 -9.27 -7.42 -13.80
N ASP A 88 -9.50 -8.72 -13.95
CA ASP A 88 -10.74 -9.25 -14.53
C ASP A 88 -11.96 -8.95 -13.66
N GLY A 89 -11.81 -9.00 -12.33
CA GLY A 89 -12.87 -8.65 -11.40
C GLY A 89 -13.26 -7.18 -11.50
N LEU A 90 -12.28 -6.28 -11.61
CA LEU A 90 -12.52 -4.85 -11.79
C LEU A 90 -13.17 -4.55 -13.13
N GLU A 91 -12.74 -5.21 -14.21
CA GLU A 91 -13.36 -5.10 -15.53
C GLU A 91 -14.82 -5.55 -15.51
N ARG A 92 -15.13 -6.68 -14.86
CA ARG A 92 -16.52 -7.15 -14.69
C ARG A 92 -17.38 -6.20 -13.86
N ARG A 93 -16.82 -5.64 -12.77
CA ARG A 93 -17.55 -4.79 -11.83
C ARG A 93 -17.81 -3.38 -12.39
N MET A 94 -16.85 -2.83 -13.12
CA MET A 94 -16.84 -1.41 -13.47
C MET A 94 -16.67 -1.13 -14.98
N GLY A 95 -16.46 -2.16 -15.81
CA GLY A 95 -16.06 -1.97 -17.20
C GLY A 95 -14.68 -1.30 -17.35
N LEU A 96 -13.85 -1.34 -16.31
CA LEU A 96 -12.55 -0.68 -16.27
C LEU A 96 -11.41 -1.71 -16.36
N ARG A 97 -10.73 -1.72 -17.50
CA ARG A 97 -9.51 -2.50 -17.70
C ARG A 97 -8.26 -1.68 -17.35
N THR A 98 -7.53 -2.11 -16.33
CA THR A 98 -6.26 -1.52 -15.88
C THR A 98 -5.47 -2.53 -15.06
N ASP A 99 -4.21 -2.25 -14.78
CA ASP A 99 -3.27 -3.17 -14.15
C ASP A 99 -3.22 -3.05 -12.62
N PHE A 100 -3.02 -4.18 -11.94
CA PHE A 100 -2.63 -4.23 -10.53
C PHE A 100 -1.18 -4.71 -10.38
N MET A 101 -0.46 -4.09 -9.44
CA MET A 101 0.81 -4.58 -8.93
C MET A 101 0.64 -5.03 -7.49
N VAL A 102 0.81 -6.33 -7.24
CA VAL A 102 0.60 -6.93 -5.92
C VAL A 102 1.93 -7.19 -5.22
N ARG A 103 1.99 -6.86 -3.93
CA ARG A 103 3.11 -7.19 -3.04
C ARG A 103 2.60 -7.89 -1.79
N THR A 104 3.34 -8.87 -1.31
CA THR A 104 3.18 -9.36 0.07
C THR A 104 3.74 -8.33 1.06
N ALA A 105 3.41 -8.47 2.35
CA ALA A 105 4.05 -7.68 3.40
C ALA A 105 5.58 -7.83 3.39
N ALA A 106 6.10 -9.04 3.21
CA ALA A 106 7.54 -9.30 3.16
C ALA A 106 8.22 -8.60 1.98
N GLU A 107 7.60 -8.62 0.79
CA GLU A 107 8.13 -7.90 -0.37
C GLU A 107 8.10 -6.38 -0.18
N LEU A 108 7.05 -5.85 0.46
CA LEU A 108 6.99 -4.42 0.78
C LEU A 108 8.11 -4.03 1.76
N GLN A 109 8.39 -4.86 2.77
CA GLN A 109 9.51 -4.66 3.69
C GLN A 109 10.87 -4.76 2.99
N ALA A 110 11.02 -5.67 2.02
CA ALA A 110 12.22 -5.75 1.20
C ALA A 110 12.44 -4.47 0.38
N VAL A 111 11.38 -3.92 -0.24
CA VAL A 111 11.41 -2.62 -0.91
C VAL A 111 11.82 -1.49 0.05
N ILE A 112 11.29 -1.50 1.27
CA ILE A 112 11.67 -0.47 2.26
C ILE A 112 13.16 -0.58 2.63
N SER A 113 13.62 -1.81 2.85
CA SER A 113 15.00 -2.08 3.29
C SER A 113 16.04 -1.78 2.21
N ALA A 114 15.69 -1.98 0.94
CA ALA A 114 16.55 -1.79 -0.21
C ALA A 114 16.61 -0.34 -0.73
N ASN A 115 15.86 0.60 -0.14
CA ASN A 115 15.87 2.00 -0.58
C ASN A 115 17.28 2.62 -0.48
N PRO A 116 17.88 3.07 -1.61
CA PRO A 116 19.19 3.71 -1.61
C PRO A 116 19.12 5.18 -1.15
N PHE A 117 17.95 5.81 -1.21
CA PHE A 117 17.74 7.24 -0.91
C PHE A 117 17.32 7.45 0.56
N ARG A 118 18.14 6.96 1.50
CA ARG A 118 17.81 6.95 2.94
C ARG A 118 17.66 8.34 3.54
N GLU A 119 18.53 9.27 3.14
CA GLU A 119 18.45 10.67 3.58
C GLU A 119 17.18 11.34 3.08
N GLN A 120 16.84 11.13 1.80
CA GLN A 120 15.69 11.73 1.13
C GLN A 120 14.38 11.18 1.70
N ALA A 121 14.36 9.89 2.06
CA ALA A 121 13.25 9.27 2.77
C ALA A 121 12.96 9.95 4.13
N GLY A 122 13.96 10.49 4.82
CA GLY A 122 13.77 11.21 6.09
C GLY A 122 13.46 12.70 5.92
N THR A 123 14.09 13.35 4.94
CA THR A 123 14.03 14.82 4.78
C THR A 123 12.92 15.30 3.85
N ARG A 124 12.61 14.54 2.79
CA ARG A 124 11.63 14.87 1.76
C ARG A 124 10.90 13.63 1.22
N PRO A 125 10.23 12.85 2.07
CA PRO A 125 9.56 11.60 1.68
C PRO A 125 8.43 11.78 0.65
N ASN A 126 7.88 12.99 0.52
CA ASN A 126 6.89 13.31 -0.52
C ASN A 126 7.53 13.50 -1.92
N HIS A 127 8.86 13.66 -2.01
CA HIS A 127 9.61 13.77 -3.27
C HIS A 127 10.25 12.44 -3.70
N LEU A 128 10.33 11.47 -2.80
CA LEU A 128 10.82 10.13 -3.08
C LEU A 128 9.64 9.22 -3.45
N LEU A 129 9.66 8.64 -4.64
CA LEU A 129 8.66 7.71 -5.13
C LEU A 129 9.27 6.34 -5.37
N VAL A 130 8.43 5.31 -5.25
CA VAL A 130 8.71 3.97 -5.75
C VAL A 130 7.71 3.68 -6.86
N SER A 131 8.20 3.39 -8.07
CA SER A 131 7.41 2.74 -9.11
C SER A 131 7.43 1.24 -8.85
N PHE A 132 6.29 0.70 -8.43
CA PHE A 132 6.08 -0.74 -8.30
C PHE A 132 5.83 -1.30 -9.69
N LEU A 133 6.72 -2.18 -10.14
CA LEU A 133 6.70 -2.74 -11.49
C LEU A 133 5.96 -4.08 -11.53
N LYS A 134 5.32 -4.39 -12.64
CA LYS A 134 4.65 -5.68 -12.87
C LYS A 134 5.68 -6.81 -12.89
N THR A 135 6.73 -6.61 -13.67
CA THR A 135 7.87 -7.53 -13.84
C THR A 135 9.17 -6.84 -13.44
N PRO A 136 10.25 -7.59 -13.17
CA PRO A 136 11.56 -6.99 -13.00
C PRO A 136 11.97 -6.15 -14.20
N ILE A 137 12.67 -5.05 -13.96
CA ILE A 137 13.24 -4.19 -15.01
C ILE A 137 14.64 -4.67 -15.35
N ASP A 138 14.94 -4.80 -16.65
CA ASP A 138 16.27 -5.18 -17.12
C ASP A 138 17.23 -3.97 -17.12
N GLY A 139 18.53 -4.26 -17.04
CA GLY A 139 19.58 -3.24 -16.96
C GLY A 139 19.61 -2.31 -18.18
N ASP A 140 19.40 -2.84 -19.39
CA ASP A 140 19.40 -2.03 -20.61
C ASP A 140 18.28 -1.01 -20.59
N THR A 141 17.08 -1.41 -20.16
CA THR A 141 15.95 -0.50 -19.94
C THR A 141 16.29 0.56 -18.89
N VAL A 142 16.91 0.20 -17.76
CA VAL A 142 17.32 1.17 -16.73
C VAL A 142 18.26 2.22 -17.31
N GLU A 143 19.26 1.82 -18.10
CA GLU A 143 20.23 2.75 -18.68
C GLU A 143 19.59 3.67 -19.74
N VAL A 144 18.65 3.15 -20.54
CA VAL A 144 17.87 3.98 -21.48
C VAL A 144 17.02 5.01 -20.72
N LEU A 145 16.33 4.60 -19.65
CA LEU A 145 15.52 5.50 -18.84
C LEU A 145 16.39 6.56 -18.15
N ARG A 146 17.57 6.18 -17.64
CA ARG A 146 18.54 7.08 -17.01
C ARG A 146 19.04 8.13 -18.00
N ALA A 147 19.44 7.72 -19.19
CA ALA A 147 19.93 8.62 -20.25
C ALA A 147 18.83 9.57 -20.77
N ALA A 148 17.56 9.18 -20.63
CA ALA A 148 16.42 10.01 -21.04
C ALA A 148 16.10 11.15 -20.05
N ILE A 149 16.54 11.06 -18.78
CA ILE A 149 16.29 12.09 -17.77
C ILE A 149 16.92 13.42 -18.20
N LYS A 150 16.11 14.48 -18.25
CA LYS A 150 16.54 15.85 -18.56
C LYS A 150 16.53 16.78 -17.35
N GLY A 151 15.80 16.42 -16.29
CA GLY A 151 15.78 17.12 -15.02
C GLY A 151 16.89 16.64 -14.09
N ARG A 152 16.68 16.83 -12.78
CA ARG A 152 17.63 16.47 -11.72
C ARG A 152 17.22 15.20 -10.97
N GLU A 153 16.25 14.45 -11.52
CA GLU A 153 15.78 13.22 -10.92
C GLU A 153 16.89 12.17 -10.89
N GLU A 154 16.99 11.44 -9.79
CA GLU A 154 17.86 10.26 -9.70
C GLU A 154 17.01 8.99 -9.64
N ILE A 155 17.48 7.94 -10.31
CA ILE A 155 16.81 6.64 -10.30
C ILE A 155 17.72 5.50 -9.89
N HIS A 156 17.11 4.53 -9.22
CA HIS A 156 17.73 3.27 -8.85
C HIS A 156 16.72 2.14 -9.01
N ALA A 157 17.14 1.03 -9.60
CA ALA A 157 16.29 -0.13 -9.82
C ALA A 157 16.75 -1.31 -8.97
N GLU A 158 15.79 -1.99 -8.35
CA GLU A 158 16.01 -3.21 -7.57
C GLU A 158 14.81 -4.15 -7.81
N GLY A 159 15.03 -5.26 -8.52
CA GLY A 159 13.99 -6.22 -8.86
C GLY A 159 12.74 -5.57 -9.49
N ARG A 160 11.61 -5.63 -8.78
CA ARG A 160 10.31 -5.07 -9.21
C ARG A 160 10.01 -3.68 -8.62
N ALA A 161 11.04 -2.93 -8.23
CA ALA A 161 10.95 -1.58 -7.69
C ALA A 161 11.94 -0.65 -8.40
N LEU A 162 11.43 0.50 -8.86
CA LEU A 162 12.24 1.60 -9.38
C LEU A 162 12.04 2.81 -8.47
N TYR A 163 13.07 3.13 -7.69
CA TYR A 163 13.10 4.30 -6.81
C TYR A 163 13.43 5.53 -7.65
N ILE A 164 12.71 6.62 -7.40
CA ILE A 164 12.85 7.87 -8.13
C ILE A 164 12.87 9.00 -7.12
N ASP A 165 13.97 9.74 -7.12
CA ASP A 165 14.17 10.90 -6.28
C ASP A 165 13.91 12.19 -7.06
N PHE A 166 12.75 12.81 -6.85
CA PHE A 166 12.37 14.07 -7.51
C PHE A 166 12.93 15.26 -6.73
N LYS A 167 14.21 15.60 -6.96
CA LYS A 167 14.93 16.64 -6.18
C LYS A 167 14.18 17.98 -6.08
N ASP A 168 13.59 18.42 -7.18
CA ASP A 168 12.83 19.68 -7.28
C ASP A 168 11.34 19.55 -6.96
N GLY A 169 10.89 18.35 -6.59
CA GLY A 169 9.48 18.04 -6.42
C GLY A 169 8.86 17.45 -7.69
N ILE A 170 7.78 16.69 -7.50
CA ILE A 170 7.13 15.92 -8.58
C ILE A 170 6.49 16.84 -9.63
N ALA A 171 5.92 17.97 -9.19
CA ALA A 171 5.18 18.89 -10.07
C ALA A 171 6.07 19.58 -11.12
N GLU A 172 7.35 19.78 -10.80
CA GLU A 172 8.33 20.42 -11.69
C GLU A 172 8.97 19.41 -12.67
N SER A 173 8.72 18.12 -12.48
CA SER A 173 9.38 17.07 -13.23
C SER A 173 8.82 16.89 -14.63
N THR A 174 9.72 16.61 -15.59
CA THR A 174 9.34 16.20 -16.94
C THR A 174 9.59 14.72 -17.23
N LEU A 175 9.93 13.96 -16.19
CA LEU A 175 10.40 12.57 -16.29
C LEU A 175 9.39 11.65 -17.00
N ASP A 176 8.10 11.70 -16.65
CA ASP A 176 7.05 10.89 -17.30
C ASP A 176 6.99 11.13 -18.82
N ARG A 177 7.05 12.40 -19.24
CA ARG A 177 7.08 12.78 -20.66
C ARG A 177 8.34 12.24 -21.34
N ASP A 178 9.48 12.32 -20.68
CA ASP A 178 10.76 11.97 -21.27
C ASP A 178 10.95 10.44 -21.36
N TRP A 179 10.46 9.69 -20.37
CA TRP A 179 10.39 8.23 -20.42
C TRP A 179 9.45 7.71 -21.50
N LYS A 180 8.27 8.30 -21.67
CA LYS A 180 7.34 7.90 -22.74
C LYS A 180 7.96 7.99 -24.13
N LYS A 181 8.87 8.94 -24.39
CA LYS A 181 9.58 9.06 -25.68
C LYS A 181 10.51 7.88 -25.96
N THR A 182 11.02 7.21 -24.93
CA THR A 182 11.93 6.06 -25.08
C THR A 182 11.21 4.81 -25.58
N LYS A 183 9.88 4.71 -25.38
CA LYS A 183 9.08 3.49 -25.60
C LYS A 183 9.62 2.27 -24.84
N ARG A 184 10.36 2.49 -23.75
CA ARG A 184 10.95 1.48 -22.86
C ARG A 184 10.42 1.58 -21.42
N GLU A 185 9.46 2.48 -21.17
CA GLU A 185 8.88 2.62 -19.84
C GLU A 185 8.25 1.29 -19.38
N PRO A 186 8.70 0.70 -18.25
CA PRO A 186 8.17 -0.55 -17.75
C PRO A 186 6.75 -0.34 -17.22
N LEU A 187 5.95 -1.40 -17.25
CA LEU A 187 4.62 -1.37 -16.68
C LEU A 187 4.69 -1.26 -15.16
N GLY A 188 4.23 -0.15 -14.59
CA GLY A 188 4.24 0.07 -13.15
C GLY A 188 3.30 1.18 -12.66
N THR A 189 3.27 1.37 -11.34
CA THR A 189 2.54 2.45 -10.68
C THR A 189 3.36 3.05 -9.55
N MET A 190 3.36 4.38 -9.47
CA MET A 190 4.17 5.10 -8.50
C MET A 190 3.41 5.39 -7.22
N ARG A 191 4.09 5.27 -6.07
CA ARG A 191 3.61 5.73 -4.76
C ARG A 191 4.73 6.52 -4.10
N ASN A 192 4.39 7.65 -3.47
CA ASN A 192 5.37 8.38 -2.67
C ASN A 192 5.74 7.61 -1.41
N TRP A 193 6.89 7.95 -0.83
CA TRP A 193 7.46 7.23 0.31
C TRP A 193 6.52 7.22 1.53
N ASN A 194 5.84 8.34 1.79
CA ASN A 194 4.82 8.40 2.85
C ASN A 194 3.71 7.36 2.68
N THR A 195 3.29 7.09 1.44
CA THR A 195 2.28 6.07 1.16
C THR A 195 2.86 4.67 1.37
N VAL A 196 4.09 4.43 0.92
CA VAL A 196 4.80 3.15 1.13
C VAL A 196 4.89 2.81 2.62
N LEU A 197 5.31 3.77 3.46
CA LEU A 197 5.40 3.59 4.91
C LEU A 197 4.02 3.34 5.55
N LYS A 198 2.99 4.11 5.16
CA LYS A 198 1.63 3.87 5.67
C LYS A 198 1.08 2.49 5.28
N LEU A 199 1.38 2.01 4.08
CA LEU A 199 1.01 0.65 3.67
C LEU A 199 1.73 -0.39 4.52
N ALA A 200 3.01 -0.17 4.82
CA ALA A 200 3.77 -1.03 5.71
C ALA A 200 3.17 -1.06 7.12
N ASP A 201 2.79 0.09 7.67
CA ASP A 201 2.12 0.18 8.98
C ASP A 201 0.77 -0.56 8.98
N MET A 202 0.02 -0.52 7.89
CA MET A 202 -1.27 -1.23 7.77
C MET A 202 -1.12 -2.75 7.78
N VAL A 203 0.00 -3.27 7.27
CA VAL A 203 0.27 -4.70 7.17
C VAL A 203 1.22 -5.22 8.25
N ALA A 204 1.79 -4.33 9.06
CA ALA A 204 2.52 -4.68 10.26
C ALA A 204 1.53 -5.23 11.30
N ALA A 205 1.75 -6.49 11.68
CA ALA A 205 1.06 -7.18 12.77
C ALA A 205 2.02 -7.34 13.95
#